data_AF-A0A0S7ZIZ4-F1
#
_entry.id   AF-A0A0S7ZIZ4-F1
#
_cell.length_a   1.000
_cell.length_b   1.000
_cell.length_c   1.000
_cell.angle_alpha   90.00
_cell.angle_beta   90.00
_cell.angle_gamma   90.00
#
_symmetry.space_group_name_H-M   'P 1'
#
loop_
_entity.id
_entity.type
_entity.pdbx_description
1 polymer ?
#
loop_
_entity_poly.entity_id
_entity_poly.type
_entity_poly.pdbx_seq_one_letter_code
_entity_poly.pdbx_strand_id
1 'polypeptide(L)'
;TKRDQRLVRTTLQLRYETTSEQLRYVLVKLRELLLGHPKVTPDPARVRFVGYGAYSKDIEIFCYLRCIEHNEFLAIQEDLFLRMESIIKNAGSGFAFPSQTAYIARDSGLDQKHREEAETEVGHLRFTGKLPFPEFDEEERERLEDILDYPPKGSPDYEAREDLSDPQSEK
;
A
#
# COMPACT_ATOMS: atom_id res chain seq x y z
N THR A 1 8.61 33.58 14.83
CA THR A 1 8.42 32.97 13.50
C THR A 1 6.97 32.54 13.40
N LYS A 2 6.12 33.26 12.65
CA LYS A 2 4.70 32.88 12.50
C LYS A 2 4.64 31.59 11.68
N ARG A 3 3.91 30.58 12.18
CA ARG A 3 3.64 29.34 11.45
C ARG A 3 2.55 29.65 10.43
N ASP A 4 2.93 29.91 9.18
CA ASP A 4 1.99 30.14 8.06
C ASP A 4 1.51 28.82 7.43
N GLN A 5 1.88 27.70 8.05
CA GLN A 5 1.56 26.36 7.60
C GLN A 5 1.06 25.50 8.75
N ARG A 6 0.00 24.74 8.50
CA ARG A 6 -0.63 23.85 9.48
C ARG A 6 -0.68 22.43 8.97
N LEU A 7 -0.23 21.48 9.78
CA LEU A 7 -0.13 20.07 9.42
C LEU A 7 -1.51 19.40 9.44
N VAL A 8 -1.80 18.63 8.39
CA VAL A 8 -2.81 17.58 8.36
C VAL A 8 -2.07 16.25 8.31
N ARG A 9 -2.23 15.46 9.36
CA ARG A 9 -1.78 14.07 9.44
C ARG A 9 -2.95 13.20 9.88
N THR A 10 -3.35 12.27 9.02
CA THR A 10 -4.46 11.35 9.31
C THR A 10 -4.22 10.00 8.64
N THR A 11 -4.86 8.96 9.15
CA THR A 11 -4.84 7.62 8.57
C THR A 11 -6.23 7.26 8.10
N LEU A 12 -6.37 6.97 6.81
CA LEU A 12 -7.59 6.44 6.23
C LEU A 12 -7.53 4.91 6.34
N GLN A 13 -8.58 4.33 6.92
CA GLN A 13 -8.69 2.88 7.14
C GLN A 13 -9.65 2.29 6.12
N LEU A 14 -9.14 1.54 5.14
CA LEU A 14 -9.94 0.90 4.10
C LEU A 14 -10.20 -0.57 4.42
N ARG A 15 -11.24 -1.13 3.82
CA ARG A 15 -11.61 -2.54 3.93
C ARG A 15 -10.54 -3.49 3.37
N TYR A 16 -10.41 -4.68 3.96
CA TYR A 16 -9.46 -5.71 3.52
C TYR A 16 -9.76 -6.25 2.12
N GLU A 17 -11.04 -6.23 1.74
CA GLU A 17 -11.56 -6.64 0.44
C GLU A 17 -11.10 -5.72 -0.70
N THR A 18 -10.59 -4.52 -0.39
CA THR A 18 -10.03 -3.61 -1.39
C THR A 18 -8.87 -4.30 -2.10
N THR A 19 -8.98 -4.53 -3.41
CA THR A 19 -7.92 -5.21 -4.16
C THR A 19 -6.66 -4.35 -4.26
N SER A 20 -5.52 -4.95 -4.61
CA SER A 20 -4.27 -4.21 -4.80
C SER A 20 -4.40 -3.13 -5.88
N GLU A 21 -5.13 -3.40 -6.96
CA GLU A 21 -5.36 -2.43 -8.05
C GLU A 21 -6.28 -1.28 -7.62
N GLN A 22 -7.35 -1.57 -6.87
CA GLN A 22 -8.19 -0.53 -6.27
C GLN A 22 -7.38 0.34 -5.30
N LEU A 23 -6.51 -0.28 -4.50
CA LEU A 23 -5.65 0.44 -3.57
C LEU A 23 -4.66 1.35 -4.31
N ARG A 24 -4.00 0.85 -5.36
CA ARG A 24 -3.11 1.65 -6.23
C ARG A 24 -3.86 2.84 -6.84
N TYR A 25 -5.07 2.62 -7.36
CA TYR A 25 -5.92 3.69 -7.88
C TYR A 25 -6.24 4.76 -6.83
N VAL A 26 -6.66 4.36 -5.62
CA VAL A 26 -6.93 5.28 -4.51
C VAL A 26 -5.68 6.09 -4.17
N LEU A 27 -4.51 5.44 -4.03
CA LEU A 27 -3.26 6.12 -3.73
C LEU A 27 -2.89 7.16 -4.79
N VAL A 28 -3.08 6.86 -6.07
CA VAL A 28 -2.83 7.81 -7.18
C VAL A 28 -3.78 8.99 -7.08
N LYS A 29 -5.09 8.76 -6.96
CA LYS A 29 -6.09 9.83 -6.91
C LYS A 29 -5.97 10.72 -5.67
N LEU A 30 -5.61 10.15 -4.53
CA LEU A 30 -5.33 10.93 -3.32
C LEU A 30 -4.09 11.82 -3.49
N ARG A 31 -3.04 11.36 -4.18
CA ARG A 31 -1.86 12.19 -4.49
C ARG A 31 -2.20 13.31 -5.47
N GLU A 32 -2.93 13.00 -6.53
CA GLU A 32 -3.45 14.00 -7.47
C GLU A 32 -4.27 15.07 -6.74
N LEU A 33 -5.14 14.67 -5.81
CA LEU A 33 -5.92 15.58 -4.97
C LEU A 33 -5.01 16.51 -4.17
N LEU A 34 -4.03 15.98 -3.43
CA LEU A 34 -3.15 16.81 -2.60
C LEU A 34 -2.31 17.77 -3.45
N LEU A 35 -1.74 17.31 -4.56
CA LEU A 35 -0.93 18.14 -5.44
C LEU A 35 -1.76 19.20 -6.18
N GLY A 36 -3.00 18.87 -6.54
CA GLY A 36 -3.92 19.78 -7.22
C GLY A 36 -4.64 20.78 -6.31
N HIS A 37 -4.68 20.54 -5.00
CA HIS A 37 -5.43 21.40 -4.08
C HIS A 37 -4.68 22.72 -3.81
N PRO A 38 -5.27 23.90 -4.12
CA PRO A 38 -4.56 25.17 -4.09
C PRO A 38 -4.11 25.61 -2.69
N LYS A 39 -4.69 25.07 -1.62
CA LYS A 39 -4.26 25.36 -0.24
C LYS A 39 -3.29 24.35 0.35
N VAL A 40 -3.01 23.25 -0.36
CA VAL A 40 -2.02 22.26 0.08
C VAL A 40 -0.64 22.67 -0.41
N THR A 41 0.37 22.52 0.44
CA THR A 41 1.78 22.71 0.07
C THR A 41 2.25 21.42 -0.60
N PRO A 42 2.84 21.49 -1.82
CA PRO A 42 3.20 20.29 -2.58
C PRO A 42 4.37 19.51 -1.96
N ASP A 43 5.22 20.17 -1.18
CA ASP A 43 6.31 19.53 -0.45
C ASP A 43 6.31 19.92 1.04
N PRO A 44 6.10 18.97 1.97
CA PRO A 44 5.67 17.58 1.74
C PRO A 44 4.15 17.45 1.52
N ALA A 45 3.75 16.74 0.46
CA ALA A 45 2.40 16.18 0.28
C ALA A 45 2.49 14.67 0.00
N ARG A 46 2.24 13.84 1.02
CA ARG A 46 2.49 12.40 0.98
C ARG A 46 1.22 11.61 1.23
N VAL A 47 1.06 10.55 0.44
CA VAL A 47 0.05 9.51 0.61
C VAL A 47 0.74 8.16 0.45
N ARG A 48 0.68 7.32 1.48
CA ARG A 48 1.35 6.01 1.52
C ARG A 48 0.47 4.96 2.18
N PHE A 49 0.48 3.74 1.64
CA PHE A 49 -0.04 2.57 2.33
C PHE A 49 1.00 2.16 3.38
N VAL A 50 0.65 2.26 4.66
CA VAL A 50 1.61 2.16 5.78
C VAL A 50 1.49 0.88 6.58
N GLY A 51 0.40 0.13 6.42
CA GLY A 51 0.29 -1.15 7.10
C GLY A 51 -1.10 -1.77 7.06
N TYR A 52 -1.19 -2.90 7.74
CA TYR A 52 -2.40 -3.69 7.94
C TYR A 52 -2.86 -3.51 9.39
N GLY A 53 -3.99 -2.83 9.59
CA GLY A 53 -4.64 -2.65 10.89
C GLY A 53 -5.48 -3.87 11.28
N ALA A 54 -6.05 -3.87 12.48
CA ALA A 54 -6.81 -5.02 13.00
C ALA A 54 -7.98 -5.46 12.09
N TYR A 55 -8.58 -4.52 11.36
CA TYR A 55 -9.69 -4.76 10.44
C TYR A 55 -9.58 -3.89 9.16
N SER A 56 -8.39 -3.32 8.89
CA SER A 56 -8.20 -2.32 7.84
C SER A 56 -6.87 -2.42 7.07
N LYS A 57 -6.85 -1.86 5.87
CA LYS A 57 -5.67 -1.44 5.12
C LYS A 57 -5.46 0.05 5.38
N ASP A 58 -4.33 0.42 5.96
CA ASP A 58 -4.09 1.76 6.49
C ASP A 58 -3.30 2.63 5.51
N ILE A 59 -3.87 3.77 5.13
CA ILE A 59 -3.23 4.78 4.28
C ILE A 59 -2.95 6.04 5.10
N GLU A 60 -1.67 6.40 5.26
CA GLU A 60 -1.30 7.67 5.87
C GLU A 60 -1.38 8.81 4.85
N ILE A 61 -2.01 9.90 5.27
CA ILE A 61 -2.06 11.20 4.61
C ILE A 61 -1.24 12.18 5.43
N PHE A 62 -0.27 12.85 4.80
CA PHE A 62 0.59 13.83 5.44
C PHE A 62 0.79 15.03 4.51
N CYS A 63 0.28 16.21 4.90
CA CYS A 63 0.49 17.44 4.13
C CYS A 63 0.39 18.71 4.98
N TYR A 64 0.92 19.82 4.49
CA TYR A 64 0.77 21.14 5.11
C TYR A 64 -0.23 22.02 4.35
N LEU A 65 -1.13 22.66 5.08
CA LEU A 65 -2.08 23.63 4.57
C LEU A 65 -1.56 25.06 4.75
N ARG A 66 -1.72 25.89 3.73
CA ARG A 66 -1.40 27.32 3.72
C ARG A 66 -2.56 28.13 4.33
N CYS A 67 -2.59 28.18 5.66
CA CYS A 67 -3.59 28.95 6.42
C CYS A 67 -3.05 29.34 7.80
N ILE A 68 -3.56 30.44 8.34
CA ILE A 68 -3.20 30.97 9.66
C ILE A 68 -4.33 30.72 10.65
N GLU A 69 -5.56 31.04 10.24
CA GLU A 69 -6.74 31.01 11.10
C GLU A 69 -7.29 29.60 11.32
N HIS A 70 -7.91 29.39 12.49
CA HIS A 70 -8.42 28.07 12.85
C HIS A 70 -9.63 27.63 12.02
N ASN A 71 -10.57 28.54 11.78
CA ASN A 71 -11.75 28.24 10.99
C ASN A 71 -11.39 27.94 9.53
N GLU A 72 -10.41 28.65 8.96
CA GLU A 72 -9.93 28.38 7.59
C GLU A 72 -9.28 26.99 7.49
N PHE A 73 -8.46 26.62 8.47
CA PHE A 73 -7.87 25.28 8.53
C PHE A 73 -8.93 24.18 8.55
N LEU A 74 -9.95 24.30 9.39
CA LEU A 74 -11.02 23.31 9.48
C LEU A 74 -11.81 23.21 8.17
N ALA A 75 -12.11 24.34 7.53
CA ALA A 75 -12.82 24.36 6.24
C ALA A 75 -12.01 23.66 5.12
N ILE A 76 -10.70 23.88 5.06
CA ILE A 76 -9.84 23.20 4.08
C ILE A 76 -9.73 21.70 4.39
N GLN A 77 -9.60 21.35 5.67
CA GLN A 77 -9.54 19.95 6.09
C GLN A 77 -10.83 19.20 5.75
N GLU A 78 -12.00 19.82 5.96
CA GLU A 78 -13.31 19.28 5.61
C GLU A 78 -13.43 19.01 4.10
N ASP A 79 -13.08 20.00 3.25
CA ASP A 79 -13.11 19.82 1.80
C ASP A 79 -12.19 18.67 1.35
N LEU A 80 -10.98 18.59 1.90
CA LEU A 80 -10.07 17.48 1.63
C LEU A 80 -10.70 16.14 2.01
N PHE A 81 -11.25 16.00 3.20
CA PHE A 81 -11.82 14.73 3.67
C PHE A 81 -13.02 14.28 2.83
N LEU A 82 -13.91 15.20 2.44
CA LEU A 82 -15.05 14.88 1.57
C LEU A 82 -14.62 14.43 0.16
N ARG A 83 -13.56 15.04 -0.38
CA ARG A 83 -12.97 14.60 -1.66
C ARG A 83 -12.29 13.24 -1.54
N MET A 84 -11.59 12.99 -0.44
CA MET A 84 -10.96 11.68 -0.17
C MET A 84 -12.02 10.59 -0.06
N GLU A 85 -13.12 10.84 0.65
CA GLU A 85 -14.28 9.92 0.71
C GLU A 85 -14.82 9.62 -0.68
N SER A 86 -15.01 10.65 -1.51
CA SER A 86 -15.49 10.49 -2.88
C SER A 86 -14.54 9.64 -3.73
N ILE A 87 -13.22 9.83 -3.61
CA ILE A 87 -12.20 9.02 -4.29
C ILE A 87 -12.29 7.54 -3.89
N ILE A 88 -12.39 7.26 -2.59
CA ILE A 88 -12.47 5.89 -2.06
C ILE A 88 -13.73 5.20 -2.58
N LYS A 89 -14.87 5.90 -2.55
CA LYS A 89 -16.15 5.40 -3.06
C LYS A 89 -16.09 5.11 -4.56
N ASN A 90 -15.48 6.00 -5.35
CA ASN A 90 -15.35 5.83 -6.79
C ASN A 90 -14.41 4.68 -7.18
N ALA A 91 -13.48 4.30 -6.30
CA ALA A 91 -12.65 3.11 -6.48
C ALA A 91 -13.40 1.79 -6.21
N GLY A 92 -14.66 1.86 -5.78
CA GLY A 92 -15.44 0.68 -5.35
C GLY A 92 -15.00 0.13 -4.00
N SER A 93 -14.31 0.94 -3.18
CA SER A 93 -13.92 0.61 -1.81
C SER A 93 -14.75 1.42 -0.80
N GLY A 94 -14.50 1.21 0.47
CA GLY A 94 -15.13 1.94 1.56
C GLY A 94 -14.28 1.90 2.82
N PHE A 95 -14.65 2.75 3.78
CA PHE A 95 -14.05 2.75 5.09
C PHE A 95 -14.30 1.43 5.82
N ALA A 96 -13.29 1.00 6.55
CA ALA A 96 -13.38 -0.13 7.43
C ALA A 96 -14.13 0.27 8.71
N PHE A 97 -15.03 -0.60 9.13
CA PHE A 97 -15.65 -0.53 10.45
C PHE A 97 -15.10 -1.69 11.26
N PRO A 98 -15.01 -1.58 12.61
CA PRO A 98 -14.79 -2.75 13.44
C PRO A 98 -15.85 -3.79 13.12
N SER A 99 -15.48 -4.84 12.40
CA SER A 99 -16.35 -5.95 12.05
C SER A 99 -15.83 -7.20 12.74
N GLN A 100 -16.75 -7.97 13.31
CA GLN A 100 -16.47 -9.31 13.80
C GLN A 100 -17.04 -10.30 12.78
N THR A 101 -16.18 -11.09 12.16
CA THR A 101 -16.63 -12.20 11.32
C THR A 101 -16.89 -13.40 12.24
N ALA A 102 -18.17 -13.72 12.45
CA ALA A 102 -18.54 -15.00 13.07
C ALA A 102 -18.33 -16.12 12.04
N TYR A 103 -17.33 -16.96 12.25
CA TYR A 103 -17.10 -18.14 11.41
C TYR A 103 -18.18 -19.20 11.68
N ILE A 104 -19.19 -19.28 10.82
CA ILE A 104 -20.14 -20.40 10.76
C ILE A 104 -19.71 -21.28 9.57
N ALA A 105 -18.94 -22.34 9.86
CA ALA A 105 -18.22 -23.08 8.82
C ALA A 105 -19.09 -24.11 8.06
N ARG A 106 -19.22 -23.87 6.75
CA ARG A 106 -19.00 -24.86 5.67
C ARG A 106 -18.07 -24.21 4.62
N ASP A 107 -16.86 -23.88 5.03
CA ASP A 107 -15.83 -23.28 4.16
C ASP A 107 -15.06 -24.41 3.42
N SER A 108 -14.72 -24.20 2.15
CA SER A 108 -13.86 -25.09 1.36
C SER A 108 -12.41 -25.14 1.86
N GLY A 109 -12.06 -24.32 2.86
CA GLY A 109 -10.72 -24.27 3.45
C GLY A 109 -9.75 -23.43 2.63
N LEU A 110 -8.50 -23.34 3.10
CA LEU A 110 -7.42 -22.69 2.36
C LEU A 110 -7.04 -23.52 1.12
N ASP A 111 -6.42 -22.88 0.13
CA ASP A 111 -5.93 -23.55 -1.08
C ASP A 111 -4.95 -24.67 -0.72
N GLN A 112 -5.43 -25.90 -0.86
CA GLN A 112 -4.69 -27.09 -0.47
C GLN A 112 -3.43 -27.29 -1.31
N LYS A 113 -3.47 -26.92 -2.59
CA LYS A 113 -2.34 -27.12 -3.50
C LYS A 113 -1.18 -26.19 -3.12
N HIS A 114 -1.44 -24.89 -3.01
CA HIS A 114 -0.40 -23.93 -2.62
C HIS A 114 0.15 -24.22 -1.21
N ARG A 115 -0.68 -24.75 -0.32
CA ARG A 115 -0.23 -25.20 1.00
C ARG A 115 0.74 -26.38 0.91
N GLU A 116 0.38 -27.43 0.18
CA GLU A 116 1.22 -28.62 0.00
C GLU A 116 2.54 -28.26 -0.70
N GLU A 117 2.50 -27.36 -1.69
CA GLU A 117 3.68 -26.82 -2.36
C GLU A 117 4.61 -26.09 -1.37
N ALA A 118 4.08 -25.18 -0.55
CA ALA A 118 4.85 -24.47 0.46
C ALA A 118 5.43 -25.41 1.54
N GLU A 119 4.65 -26.39 2.02
CA GLU A 119 5.13 -27.38 2.99
C GLU A 119 6.24 -28.27 2.39
N THR A 120 6.12 -28.65 1.12
CA THR A 120 7.13 -29.43 0.39
C THR A 120 8.42 -28.65 0.20
N GLU A 121 8.33 -27.38 -0.22
CA GLU A 121 9.48 -26.50 -0.40
C GLU A 121 10.24 -26.31 0.92
N VAL A 122 9.54 -26.00 2.01
CA VAL A 122 10.13 -25.89 3.35
C VAL A 122 10.74 -27.23 3.81
N GLY A 123 10.10 -28.35 3.50
CA GLY A 123 10.61 -29.69 3.77
C GLY A 123 11.94 -29.97 3.06
N HIS A 124 12.03 -29.60 1.78
CA HIS A 124 13.25 -29.72 0.98
C HIS A 124 14.39 -28.84 1.54
N LEU A 125 14.10 -27.59 1.92
CA LEU A 125 15.07 -26.69 2.56
C LEU A 125 15.60 -27.28 3.88
N ARG A 126 14.73 -27.88 4.70
CA ARG A 126 15.14 -28.56 5.94
C ARG A 126 16.02 -29.77 5.66
N PHE A 127 15.65 -30.62 4.70
CA PHE A 127 16.40 -31.81 4.35
C PHE A 127 17.81 -31.49 3.81
N THR A 128 17.91 -30.43 3.00
CA THR A 128 19.17 -29.96 2.40
C THR A 128 19.99 -29.07 3.33
N GLY A 129 19.50 -28.77 4.54
CA GLY A 129 20.18 -27.89 5.50
C GLY A 129 20.22 -26.42 5.10
N LYS A 130 19.41 -26.00 4.12
CA LYS A 130 19.34 -24.63 3.58
C LYS A 130 18.21 -23.80 4.17
N LEU A 131 17.75 -24.11 5.37
CA LEU A 131 16.67 -23.36 6.01
C LEU A 131 17.20 -21.99 6.48
N PRO A 132 16.66 -20.85 5.99
CA PRO A 132 17.26 -19.53 6.18
C PRO A 132 16.81 -18.87 7.50
N PHE A 133 16.95 -19.60 8.62
CA PHE A 133 16.60 -19.09 9.94
C PHE A 133 17.75 -19.40 10.94
N PRO A 134 18.33 -18.39 11.60
CA PRO A 134 17.85 -17.00 11.68
C PRO A 134 18.15 -16.13 10.45
N GLU A 135 19.09 -16.52 9.59
CA GLU A 135 19.53 -15.73 8.45
C GLU A 135 19.73 -16.62 7.21
N PHE A 136 19.64 -16.04 6.02
CA PHE A 136 20.09 -16.66 4.78
C PHE A 136 21.62 -16.80 4.76
N ASP A 137 22.14 -17.80 4.04
CA ASP A 137 23.57 -17.89 3.75
C ASP A 137 24.01 -16.73 2.82
N GLU A 138 25.30 -16.42 2.85
CA GLU A 138 25.87 -15.25 2.16
C GLU A 138 25.66 -15.32 0.65
N GLU A 139 25.87 -16.50 0.05
CA GLU A 139 25.68 -16.70 -1.39
C GLU A 139 24.21 -16.52 -1.82
N GLU A 140 23.25 -17.00 -1.01
CA GLU A 140 21.82 -16.84 -1.27
C GLU A 140 21.38 -15.38 -1.08
N ARG A 141 21.98 -14.65 -0.13
CA ARG A 141 21.72 -13.21 0.02
C ARG A 141 22.16 -12.44 -1.22
N GLU A 142 23.37 -12.68 -1.73
CA GLU A 142 23.85 -12.05 -2.96
C GLU A 142 22.96 -12.39 -4.16
N ARG A 143 22.46 -13.64 -4.24
CA ARG A 143 21.51 -14.06 -5.29
C ARG A 143 20.16 -13.35 -5.22
N LEU A 144 19.66 -13.06 -4.01
CA LEU A 144 18.35 -12.45 -3.78
C LEU A 144 18.41 -10.92 -3.70
N GLU A 145 19.60 -10.34 -3.61
CA GLU A 145 19.79 -8.90 -3.54
C GLU A 145 19.28 -8.26 -4.82
N ASP A 146 18.47 -7.21 -4.66
CA ASP A 146 18.02 -6.38 -5.76
C ASP A 146 17.41 -7.19 -6.93
N ILE A 147 16.67 -8.28 -6.70
CA ILE A 147 16.05 -9.06 -7.81
C ILE A 147 14.66 -8.55 -8.25
N LEU A 148 14.01 -7.74 -7.41
CA LEU A 148 12.63 -7.29 -7.65
C LEU A 148 12.59 -6.06 -8.57
N ASP A 149 11.58 -5.98 -9.43
CA ASP A 149 11.30 -4.79 -10.23
C ASP A 149 10.67 -3.70 -9.34
N TYR A 150 11.50 -2.76 -8.86
CA TYR A 150 11.03 -1.64 -8.05
C TYR A 150 11.54 -0.29 -8.59
N PRO A 151 10.63 0.67 -8.90
CA PRO A 151 9.18 0.50 -8.90
C PRO A 151 8.73 -0.46 -10.01
N PRO A 152 7.56 -1.12 -9.91
CA PRO A 152 7.16 -2.14 -10.89
C PRO A 152 6.84 -1.54 -12.26
N LYS A 153 6.86 -2.40 -13.29
CA LYS A 153 6.53 -2.02 -14.67
C LYS A 153 5.22 -1.24 -14.77
N GLY A 154 5.24 -0.13 -15.51
CA GLY A 154 4.12 0.81 -15.63
C GLY A 154 4.14 1.97 -14.64
N SER A 155 5.13 2.02 -13.73
CA SER A 155 5.39 3.19 -12.88
C SER A 155 6.18 4.27 -13.64
N PRO A 156 6.08 5.57 -13.27
CA PRO A 156 6.79 6.66 -13.95
C PRO A 156 8.31 6.53 -13.96
N ASP A 157 8.89 6.05 -12.85
CA ASP A 157 10.33 5.89 -12.67
C ASP A 157 10.76 4.42 -12.87
N TYR A 158 9.98 3.64 -13.63
CA TYR A 158 10.35 2.26 -13.97
C TYR A 158 11.52 2.25 -14.95
N GLU A 159 12.60 1.60 -14.56
CA GLU A 159 13.72 1.28 -15.45
C GLU A 159 13.71 -0.22 -15.75
N ALA A 160 13.68 -0.57 -17.04
CA ALA A 160 13.78 -1.95 -17.47
C ALA A 160 15.21 -2.44 -17.23
N ARG A 161 15.36 -3.49 -16.43
CA ARG A 161 16.65 -4.16 -16.27
C ARG A 161 16.98 -5.00 -17.49
N GLU A 162 18.20 -4.86 -18.00
CA GLU A 162 18.71 -5.63 -19.14
C GLU A 162 18.83 -7.13 -18.82
N ASP A 163 18.87 -7.48 -17.52
CA ASP A 163 19.20 -8.82 -17.01
C ASP A 163 17.97 -9.73 -16.81
N LEU A 164 16.76 -9.16 -16.86
CA LEU A 164 15.47 -9.85 -16.67
C LEU A 164 14.71 -9.98 -18.00
N SER A 165 15.40 -10.36 -19.07
CA SER A 165 14.75 -10.72 -20.33
C SER A 165 13.81 -11.91 -20.08
N ASP A 166 12.50 -11.66 -20.15
CA ASP A 166 11.43 -12.67 -20.06
C ASP A 166 11.72 -13.83 -21.03
N PRO A 167 11.90 -15.08 -20.56
CA PRO A 167 12.04 -16.24 -21.45
C PRO A 167 10.74 -16.62 -22.17
N GLN A 168 9.65 -15.85 -22.03
CA GLN A 168 8.34 -16.16 -22.59
C GLN A 168 7.76 -15.04 -23.46
N SER A 169 8.55 -14.50 -24.39
CA SER A 169 8.02 -13.78 -25.56
C SER A 169 8.41 -14.44 -26.89
N GLU A 170 8.28 -15.76 -26.98
CA GLU A 170 8.13 -16.45 -28.28
C GLU A 170 7.08 -17.55 -28.15
N LYS A 171 5.84 -17.21 -28.49
CA LYS A 171 4.91 -18.01 -29.31
C LYS A 171 3.64 -17.24 -29.65
#